data_AF-A0A4Y7T3Q5-F1
#
_entry.id   AF-A0A4Y7T3Q5-F1
#
_cell.length_a   1.000
_cell.length_b   1.000
_cell.length_c   1.000
_cell.angle_alpha   90.00
_cell.angle_beta   90.00
_cell.angle_gamma   90.00
#
_symmetry.space_group_name_H-M   'P 1'
#
loop_
_entity.id
_entity.type
_entity.pdbx_description
1 polymer ?
#
loop_
_entity_poly.entity_id
_entity_poly.type
_entity_poly.pdbx_seq_one_letter_code
_entity_poly.pdbx_strand_id
1 'polypeptide(L)'
;MESSGGISALVDEVHDSCAQYLHKQLQSSRLPLFNNPHRSLNFANPKSFLRKKKYLHTIFVPAHRRAVSKLLTSDHGLAIEQYRRVRRRDGSAIPVDERWCRYCNSPTESEVHALFLCIGDEAFPDIVTRRQQFYNDISRILPSFSVDRCLRNPSRSIHFLLDTPDLAPAFGKYVFDVLAMFPGFP
;
A
#
# COMPACT_ATOMS: atom_id res chain seq x y z
N MET A 1 -22.05 0.27 -39.42
CA MET A 1 -21.70 1.50 -38.68
C MET A 1 -22.30 1.36 -37.29
N GLU A 2 -21.50 0.96 -36.31
CA GLU A 2 -21.94 1.08 -34.90
C GLU A 2 -22.19 2.56 -34.64
N SER A 3 -23.39 2.90 -34.15
CA SER A 3 -23.73 4.30 -33.91
C SER A 3 -22.82 4.84 -32.80
N SER A 4 -22.32 6.06 -32.97
CA SER A 4 -21.52 6.73 -31.94
C SER A 4 -22.20 6.73 -30.56
N GLY A 5 -23.54 6.67 -30.53
CA GLY A 5 -24.33 6.52 -29.30
C GLY A 5 -24.20 5.14 -28.65
N GLY A 6 -24.16 4.06 -29.44
CA GLY A 6 -23.94 2.71 -28.93
C GLY A 6 -22.55 2.54 -28.30
N ILE A 7 -21.52 3.12 -28.92
CA ILE A 7 -20.16 3.11 -28.37
C ILE A 7 -20.09 3.89 -27.05
N SER A 8 -20.73 5.06 -26.97
CA SER A 8 -20.78 5.84 -25.72
C SER A 8 -21.49 5.10 -24.60
N ALA A 9 -22.63 4.46 -24.89
CA ALA A 9 -23.37 3.68 -23.91
C ALA A 9 -22.54 2.51 -23.37
N LEU A 10 -21.83 1.79 -24.26
CA LEU A 10 -20.93 0.70 -23.84
C LEU A 10 -19.78 1.21 -22.95
N VAL A 11 -19.19 2.37 -23.27
CA VAL A 11 -18.15 2.98 -22.44
C VAL A 11 -18.67 3.30 -21.03
N ASP A 12 -19.89 3.86 -20.93
CA ASP A 12 -20.52 4.13 -19.63
C ASP A 12 -20.81 2.86 -18.84
N GLU A 13 -21.33 1.80 -19.49
CA GLU A 13 -21.55 0.49 -18.87
C GLU A 13 -20.26 -0.14 -18.33
N VAL A 14 -19.15 -0.04 -19.08
CA VAL A 14 -17.83 -0.50 -18.63
C VAL A 14 -17.36 0.31 -17.43
N HIS A 15 -17.53 1.63 -17.44
CA HIS A 15 -17.19 2.49 -16.31
C HIS A 15 -17.96 2.11 -15.05
N ASP A 16 -19.26 1.87 -15.16
CA ASP A 16 -20.11 1.48 -14.04
C ASP A 16 -19.73 0.10 -13.50
N SER A 17 -19.51 -0.87 -14.39
CA SER A 17 -19.05 -2.21 -14.02
C SER A 17 -17.69 -2.19 -13.30
N CYS A 18 -16.72 -1.44 -13.81
CA CYS A 18 -15.43 -1.25 -13.14
C CYS A 18 -15.58 -0.62 -11.76
N ALA A 19 -16.45 0.39 -11.63
CA ALA A 19 -16.61 1.10 -10.38
C ALA A 19 -17.34 0.24 -9.32
N GLN A 20 -18.31 -0.58 -9.73
CA GLN A 20 -18.96 -1.58 -8.87
C GLN A 20 -17.96 -2.66 -8.42
N TYR A 21 -17.11 -3.14 -9.32
CA TYR A 21 -16.05 -4.09 -8.97
C TYR A 21 -15.11 -3.51 -7.91
N LEU A 22 -14.62 -2.28 -8.12
CA LEU A 22 -13.74 -1.60 -7.16
C LEU A 22 -14.43 -1.40 -5.80
N HIS A 23 -15.70 -0.97 -5.80
CA HIS A 23 -16.50 -0.84 -4.59
C HIS A 23 -16.52 -2.13 -3.77
N LYS A 24 -16.82 -3.26 -4.43
CA LYS A 24 -16.84 -4.58 -3.77
C LYS A 24 -15.47 -4.98 -3.24
N GLN A 25 -14.39 -4.73 -3.99
CA GLN A 25 -13.04 -5.02 -3.51
C GLN A 25 -12.65 -4.16 -2.30
N LEU A 26 -13.10 -2.90 -2.25
CA LEU A 26 -12.80 -1.99 -1.15
C LEU A 26 -13.56 -2.27 0.13
N GLN A 27 -14.72 -2.92 0.02
CA GLN A 27 -15.43 -3.48 1.18
C GLN A 27 -14.78 -4.76 1.71
N SER A 28 -13.91 -5.40 0.92
CA SER A 28 -13.16 -6.56 1.39
C SER A 28 -11.98 -6.15 2.27
N SER A 29 -11.57 -7.02 3.19
CA SER A 29 -10.36 -6.84 4.00
C SER A 29 -9.06 -6.89 3.19
N ARG A 30 -9.12 -7.07 1.86
CA ARG A 30 -7.95 -7.33 1.04
C ARG A 30 -7.09 -6.13 0.75
N LEU A 31 -7.65 -4.93 0.79
CA LEU A 31 -7.00 -3.69 0.38
C LEU A 31 -6.95 -2.68 1.55
N PRO A 32 -6.30 -3.04 2.68
CA PRO A 32 -6.35 -2.25 3.91
C PRO A 32 -5.78 -0.84 3.74
N LEU A 33 -4.85 -0.67 2.79
CA LEU A 33 -4.21 0.60 2.48
C LEU A 33 -4.75 1.28 1.22
N PHE A 34 -5.64 0.66 0.44
CA PHE A 34 -6.20 1.34 -0.72
C PHE A 34 -7.32 2.31 -0.31
N ASN A 35 -8.10 1.89 0.70
CA ASN A 35 -9.18 2.66 1.27
C ASN A 35 -8.61 3.64 2.31
N ASN A 36 -8.42 4.89 1.91
CA ASN A 36 -8.01 5.94 2.85
C ASN A 36 -9.26 6.37 3.66
N PRO A 37 -9.35 6.10 4.97
CA PRO A 37 -10.51 6.49 5.78
C PRO A 37 -10.77 8.00 5.80
N HIS A 38 -9.79 8.84 5.43
CA HIS A 38 -9.92 10.30 5.33
C HIS A 38 -10.32 10.81 3.95
N ARG A 39 -10.11 10.03 2.89
CA ARG A 39 -10.85 10.26 1.64
C ARG A 39 -12.10 9.43 1.79
N SER A 40 -13.16 10.02 2.35
CA SER A 40 -14.49 9.42 2.25
C SER A 40 -14.73 9.15 0.77
N LEU A 41 -14.51 7.91 0.37
CA LEU A 41 -14.84 7.47 -0.96
C LEU A 41 -16.34 7.62 -0.98
N ASN A 42 -16.82 8.48 -1.87
CA ASN A 42 -18.25 8.66 -1.95
C ASN A 42 -18.78 7.37 -2.57
N PHE A 43 -19.25 6.46 -1.72
CA PHE A 43 -19.82 5.19 -2.16
C PHE A 43 -21.08 5.41 -3.02
N ALA A 44 -21.72 6.58 -2.91
CA ALA A 44 -22.79 7.02 -3.81
C ALA A 44 -22.29 7.57 -5.16
N ASN A 45 -20.98 7.84 -5.31
CA ASN A 45 -20.36 8.21 -6.58
C ASN A 45 -19.17 7.29 -6.90
N PRO A 46 -19.41 6.19 -7.62
CA PRO A 46 -18.39 5.22 -7.98
C PRO A 46 -17.23 5.80 -8.82
N LYS A 47 -17.43 6.91 -9.55
CA LYS A 47 -16.34 7.60 -10.28
C LYS A 47 -15.30 8.22 -9.33
N SER A 48 -15.62 8.41 -8.05
CA SER A 48 -14.66 8.86 -7.04
C SER A 48 -13.52 7.87 -6.79
N PHE A 49 -13.75 6.57 -7.04
CA PHE A 49 -12.73 5.51 -6.97
C PHE A 49 -11.70 5.62 -8.11
N LEU A 50 -12.11 6.20 -9.25
CA LEU A 50 -11.28 6.37 -10.43
C LEU A 50 -10.39 7.63 -10.38
N ARG A 51 -10.50 8.44 -9.30
CA ARG A 51 -9.69 9.66 -9.16
C ARG A 51 -8.20 9.32 -9.10
N LYS A 52 -7.44 9.85 -10.05
CA LYS A 52 -5.98 9.71 -10.13
C LYS A 52 -5.33 10.06 -8.78
N LYS A 53 -4.53 9.13 -8.25
CA LYS A 53 -3.81 9.31 -6.96
C LYS A 53 -2.63 10.26 -7.17
N LYS A 54 -2.36 11.15 -6.20
CA LYS A 54 -1.34 12.20 -6.35
C LYS A 54 0.07 11.65 -6.55
N TYR A 55 0.41 10.59 -5.81
CA TYR A 55 1.71 9.93 -5.91
C TYR A 55 2.09 9.48 -7.34
N LEU A 56 1.12 9.25 -8.22
CA LEU A 56 1.39 8.82 -9.60
C LEU A 56 2.12 9.89 -10.43
N HIS A 57 1.99 11.16 -10.06
CA HIS A 57 2.67 12.27 -10.73
C HIS A 57 3.80 12.89 -9.90
N THR A 58 3.74 12.79 -8.56
CA THR A 58 4.81 13.34 -7.70
C THR A 58 6.01 12.40 -7.57
N ILE A 59 5.80 11.08 -7.63
CA ILE A 59 6.91 10.11 -7.64
C ILE A 59 7.40 9.93 -9.08
N PHE A 60 8.50 10.61 -9.40
CA PHE A 60 9.08 10.60 -10.76
C PHE A 60 9.72 9.27 -11.14
N VAL A 61 10.40 8.61 -10.20
CA VAL A 61 11.10 7.34 -10.46
C VAL A 61 10.06 6.21 -10.68
N PRO A 62 10.01 5.59 -11.88
CA PRO A 62 9.00 4.58 -12.19
C PRO A 62 9.01 3.37 -11.25
N ALA A 63 10.20 2.91 -10.84
CA ALA A 63 10.35 1.78 -9.92
C ALA A 63 9.74 2.06 -8.55
N HIS A 64 9.96 3.26 -8.00
CA HIS A 64 9.39 3.69 -6.72
C HIS A 64 7.86 3.79 -6.80
N ARG A 65 7.35 4.40 -7.87
CA ARG A 65 5.90 4.50 -8.11
C ARG A 65 5.27 3.11 -8.22
N ARG A 66 5.91 2.17 -8.92
CA ARG A 66 5.45 0.77 -9.02
C ARG A 66 5.43 0.09 -7.65
N ALA A 67 6.47 0.28 -6.82
CA ALA A 67 6.51 -0.28 -5.48
C ALA A 67 5.38 0.25 -4.59
N VAL A 68 5.10 1.56 -4.65
CA VAL A 68 3.95 2.16 -3.95
C VAL A 68 2.63 1.60 -4.47
N SER A 69 2.46 1.47 -5.79
CA SER A 69 1.24 0.85 -6.33
C SER A 69 1.06 -0.56 -5.80
N LYS A 70 2.11 -1.39 -5.82
CA LYS A 70 2.10 -2.74 -5.25
C LYS A 70 1.73 -2.75 -3.77
N LEU A 71 2.31 -1.82 -2.98
CA LEU A 71 1.98 -1.65 -1.56
C LEU A 71 0.48 -1.39 -1.36
N LEU A 72 -0.09 -0.43 -2.10
CA LEU A 72 -1.48 -0.03 -1.94
C LEU A 72 -2.49 -1.05 -2.47
N THR A 73 -2.11 -1.84 -3.48
CA THR A 73 -2.97 -2.85 -4.10
C THR A 73 -2.75 -4.25 -3.55
N SER A 74 -1.96 -4.39 -2.46
CA SER A 74 -1.65 -5.69 -1.85
C SER A 74 -1.03 -6.69 -2.84
N ASP A 75 -0.21 -6.18 -3.78
CA ASP A 75 0.53 -6.97 -4.77
C ASP A 75 2.04 -6.97 -4.46
N HIS A 76 2.37 -7.27 -3.21
CA HIS A 76 3.73 -7.25 -2.68
C HIS A 76 4.15 -8.58 -2.06
N GLY A 77 5.45 -8.71 -1.79
CA GLY A 77 6.06 -9.94 -1.28
C GLY A 77 5.84 -10.20 0.21
N LEU A 78 5.22 -9.29 0.96
CA LEU A 78 5.00 -9.46 2.41
C LEU A 78 4.12 -10.67 2.76
N ALA A 79 4.41 -11.31 3.89
CA ALA A 79 3.79 -12.56 4.32
C ALA A 79 2.27 -12.42 4.51
N ILE A 80 1.78 -11.25 4.92
CA ILE A 80 0.33 -10.96 5.02
C ILE A 80 -0.40 -11.28 3.69
N GLU A 81 0.23 -11.03 2.55
CA GLU A 81 -0.34 -11.27 1.22
C GLU A 81 0.07 -12.62 0.63
N GLN A 82 1.31 -13.04 0.85
CA GLN A 82 1.78 -14.33 0.34
C GLN A 82 0.97 -15.49 0.95
N TYR A 83 0.80 -15.51 2.27
CA TYR A 83 0.05 -16.56 2.95
C TYR A 83 -1.48 -16.47 2.74
N ARG A 84 -1.99 -15.34 2.21
CA ARG A 84 -3.40 -15.25 1.80
C ARG A 84 -3.71 -16.20 0.62
N ARG A 85 -2.71 -16.49 -0.22
CA ARG A 85 -2.81 -17.35 -1.40
C ARG A 85 -2.56 -18.82 -1.10
N VAL A 86 -1.91 -19.11 0.03
CA VAL A 86 -1.58 -20.46 0.48
C VAL A 86 -2.74 -21.06 1.29
N ARG A 87 -2.89 -22.38 1.24
CA ARG A 87 -3.81 -23.15 2.09
C ARG A 87 -3.02 -24.18 2.88
N ARG A 88 -3.52 -24.49 4.08
CA ARG A 88 -3.04 -25.64 4.85
C ARG A 88 -3.40 -26.94 4.15
N ARG A 89 -2.84 -28.06 4.61
CA ARG A 89 -3.13 -29.39 4.05
C ARG A 89 -4.61 -29.78 4.11
N ASP A 90 -5.32 -29.28 5.11
CA ASP A 90 -6.77 -29.46 5.28
C ASP A 90 -7.62 -28.50 4.43
N GLY A 91 -6.99 -27.67 3.60
CA GLY A 91 -7.66 -26.67 2.76
C GLY A 91 -8.03 -25.38 3.47
N SER A 92 -7.76 -25.24 4.77
CA SER A 92 -8.06 -24.01 5.52
C SER A 92 -7.09 -22.87 5.17
N ALA A 93 -7.57 -21.63 5.34
CA ALA A 93 -6.75 -20.43 5.15
C ALA A 93 -5.83 -20.21 6.36
N ILE A 94 -4.62 -19.69 6.12
CA ILE A 94 -3.68 -19.36 7.20
C ILE A 94 -4.19 -18.09 7.92
N PRO A 95 -4.44 -18.13 9.24
CA PRO A 95 -4.84 -16.98 10.06
C PRO A 95 -3.83 -15.83 9.98
N VAL A 96 -4.26 -14.59 10.24
CA VAL A 96 -3.39 -13.38 10.10
C VAL A 96 -2.27 -13.35 11.14
N ASP A 97 -2.56 -13.80 12.35
CA ASP A 97 -1.68 -13.96 13.50
C ASP A 97 -0.66 -15.09 13.33
N GLU A 98 -0.79 -15.90 12.28
CA GLU A 98 0.18 -16.91 11.88
C GLU A 98 0.98 -16.54 10.63
N ARG A 99 0.88 -15.29 10.16
CA ARG A 99 1.67 -14.78 9.02
C ARG A 99 2.91 -14.07 9.52
N TRP A 100 3.73 -14.81 10.25
CA TRP A 100 4.91 -14.33 10.95
C TRP A 100 5.84 -13.49 10.05
N CYS A 101 6.47 -12.49 10.65
CA CYS A 101 7.55 -11.76 9.99
C CYS A 101 8.76 -12.66 9.77
N ARG A 102 9.35 -12.54 8.58
CA ARG A 102 10.54 -13.30 8.20
C ARG A 102 11.82 -12.79 8.83
N TYR A 103 11.83 -11.53 9.26
CA TYR A 103 13.02 -10.87 9.82
C TYR A 103 12.88 -10.57 11.30
N CYS A 104 11.73 -10.77 11.92
CA CYS A 104 11.63 -10.69 13.37
C CYS A 104 10.51 -11.57 13.90
N ASN A 105 10.48 -11.82 15.21
CA ASN A 105 9.48 -12.68 15.84
C ASN A 105 8.09 -12.03 15.99
N SER A 106 7.72 -11.10 15.10
CA SER A 106 6.37 -10.53 15.10
C SER A 106 5.37 -11.53 14.49
N PRO A 107 4.18 -11.70 15.08
CA PRO A 107 3.18 -12.65 14.60
C PRO A 107 2.60 -12.28 13.22
N THR A 108 2.77 -11.04 12.76
CA THR A 108 2.20 -10.58 11.48
C THR A 108 3.13 -9.65 10.70
N GLU A 109 3.57 -10.11 9.54
CA GLU A 109 4.29 -9.32 8.53
C GLU A 109 3.32 -8.47 7.68
N SER A 110 2.76 -7.44 8.29
CA SER A 110 1.93 -6.45 7.58
C SER A 110 2.78 -5.36 6.92
N GLU A 111 2.14 -4.56 6.06
CA GLU A 111 2.72 -3.35 5.46
C GLU A 111 3.17 -2.36 6.53
N VAL A 112 2.34 -2.18 7.57
CA VAL A 112 2.68 -1.32 8.71
C VAL A 112 3.87 -1.89 9.47
N HIS A 113 3.88 -3.20 9.69
CA HIS A 113 5.00 -3.86 10.35
C HIS A 113 6.30 -3.63 9.57
N ALA A 114 6.35 -4.01 8.30
CA ALA A 114 7.53 -3.89 7.47
C ALA A 114 8.04 -2.44 7.37
N LEU A 115 7.14 -1.45 7.19
CA LEU A 115 7.53 -0.06 6.98
C LEU A 115 7.82 0.72 8.27
N PHE A 116 7.28 0.32 9.42
CA PHE A 116 7.35 1.19 10.61
C PHE A 116 7.80 0.46 11.88
N LEU A 117 7.62 -0.86 12.00
CA LEU A 117 7.80 -1.57 13.28
C LEU A 117 8.85 -2.68 13.25
N CYS A 118 9.14 -3.28 12.09
CA CYS A 118 10.02 -4.42 11.96
C CYS A 118 11.41 -4.06 12.49
N ILE A 119 11.94 -4.80 13.46
CA ILE A 119 13.25 -4.54 14.06
C ILE A 119 14.39 -5.22 13.29
N GLY A 120 14.06 -6.05 12.29
CA GLY A 120 15.03 -6.93 11.66
C GLY A 120 15.54 -8.02 12.63
N ASP A 121 16.48 -8.80 12.14
CA ASP A 121 17.26 -9.77 12.92
C ASP A 121 18.76 -9.47 12.71
N GLU A 122 19.63 -10.26 13.32
CA GLU A 122 21.08 -10.09 13.19
C GLU A 122 21.57 -10.25 11.74
N ALA A 123 20.86 -11.01 10.90
CA ALA A 123 21.21 -11.23 9.51
C ALA A 123 20.69 -10.12 8.57
N PHE A 124 19.68 -9.35 9.01
CA PHE A 124 19.01 -8.31 8.21
C PHE A 124 18.81 -6.98 8.97
N PRO A 125 19.89 -6.33 9.48
CA PRO A 125 19.79 -5.06 10.21
C PRO A 125 19.38 -3.87 9.34
N ASP A 126 19.51 -4.02 8.01
CA ASP A 126 19.31 -2.95 7.03
C ASP A 126 17.94 -2.28 7.10
N ILE A 127 16.90 -2.99 7.55
CA ILE A 127 15.54 -2.44 7.62
C ILE A 127 15.43 -1.29 8.64
N VAL A 128 16.19 -1.36 9.73
CA VAL A 128 16.28 -0.29 10.73
C VAL A 128 17.02 0.90 10.14
N THR A 129 18.14 0.67 9.47
CA THR A 129 18.92 1.72 8.80
C THR A 129 18.11 2.44 7.72
N ARG A 130 17.39 1.71 6.86
CA ARG A 130 16.54 2.29 5.82
C ARG A 130 15.43 3.16 6.40
N ARG A 131 14.80 2.70 7.47
CA ARG A 131 13.76 3.48 8.16
C ARG A 131 14.32 4.74 8.80
N GLN A 132 15.49 4.66 9.42
CA GLN A 132 16.16 5.84 9.99
C GLN A 132 16.55 6.85 8.91
N GLN A 133 17.08 6.38 7.77
CA GLN A 133 17.36 7.22 6.61
C GLN A 133 16.10 7.94 6.13
N PHE A 134 15.00 7.19 5.98
CA PHE A 134 13.71 7.78 5.61
C PHE A 134 13.26 8.86 6.62
N TYR A 135 13.36 8.61 7.93
CA TYR A 135 13.00 9.61 8.93
C TYR A 135 13.87 10.86 8.87
N ASN A 136 15.18 10.70 8.66
CA ASN A 136 16.10 11.82 8.49
C ASN A 136 15.79 12.62 7.22
N ASP A 137 15.38 11.96 6.15
CA ASP A 137 15.01 12.64 4.90
C ASP A 137 13.74 13.47 5.06
N ILE A 138 12.70 12.91 5.70
CA ILE A 138 11.44 13.65 5.91
C ILE A 138 11.53 14.71 7.01
N SER A 139 12.42 14.57 8.01
CA SER A 139 12.61 15.57 9.07
C SER A 139 13.25 16.86 8.56
N ARG A 140 13.88 16.83 7.38
CA ARG A 140 14.36 18.04 6.68
C ARG A 140 13.23 18.83 6.04
N ILE A 141 12.07 18.20 5.82
CA ILE A 141 10.90 18.77 5.14
C ILE A 141 9.80 19.10 6.15
N LEU A 142 9.61 18.25 7.16
CA LEU A 142 8.61 18.41 8.21
C LEU A 142 9.22 18.76 9.57
N PRO A 143 8.56 19.61 10.37
CA PRO A 143 8.91 19.77 11.78
C PRO A 143 8.83 18.45 12.56
N SER A 144 9.74 18.24 13.52
CA SER A 144 9.91 16.97 14.26
C SER A 144 8.61 16.42 14.88
N PHE A 145 7.71 17.29 15.39
CA PHE A 145 6.43 16.86 15.98
C PHE A 145 5.51 16.12 14.99
N SER A 146 5.69 16.35 13.69
CA SER A 146 4.91 15.73 12.62
C SER A 146 5.38 14.31 12.32
N VAL A 147 6.66 14.00 12.58
CA VAL A 147 7.23 12.66 12.41
C VAL A 147 6.71 11.72 13.51
N ASP A 148 6.67 12.18 14.77
CA ASP A 148 6.10 11.39 15.88
C ASP A 148 4.61 11.09 15.66
N ARG A 149 3.88 12.04 15.05
CA ARG A 149 2.48 11.83 14.69
C ARG A 149 2.35 10.75 13.61
N CYS A 150 3.34 10.60 12.74
CA CYS A 150 3.35 9.53 11.75
C CYS A 150 3.50 8.13 12.38
N LEU A 151 4.26 8.04 13.47
CA LEU A 151 4.44 6.79 14.21
C LEU A 151 3.17 6.35 14.97
N ARG A 152 2.37 7.31 15.45
CA ARG A 152 1.16 7.01 16.23
C ARG A 152 0.02 6.40 15.40
N ASN A 153 -0.03 6.63 14.08
CA ASN A 153 -1.07 6.08 13.22
C ASN A 153 -0.51 5.64 11.86
N PRO A 154 0.33 4.58 11.82
CA PRO A 154 1.13 4.25 10.64
C PRO A 154 0.32 4.10 9.35
N SER A 155 -0.84 3.43 9.39
CA SER A 155 -1.71 3.27 8.21
C SER A 155 -2.22 4.61 7.66
N ARG A 156 -2.54 5.57 8.54
CA ARG A 156 -2.96 6.93 8.13
C ARG A 156 -1.77 7.71 7.57
N SER A 157 -0.59 7.47 8.12
CA SER A 157 0.63 8.16 7.74
C SER A 157 1.08 7.80 6.33
N ILE A 158 0.89 6.55 5.89
CA ILE A 158 1.10 6.14 4.50
C ILE A 158 0.34 7.08 3.55
N HIS A 159 -0.94 7.34 3.81
CA HIS A 159 -1.73 8.22 2.97
C HIS A 159 -1.28 9.67 3.01
N PHE A 160 -0.99 10.19 4.21
CA PHE A 160 -0.47 11.55 4.38
C PHE A 160 0.84 11.77 3.61
N LEU A 161 1.77 10.81 3.69
CA LEU A 161 3.05 10.84 2.99
C LEU A 161 2.86 10.81 1.47
N LEU A 162 1.89 10.04 0.97
CA LEU A 162 1.59 9.93 -0.47
C LEU A 162 0.78 11.10 -1.04
N ASP A 163 -0.05 11.74 -0.23
CA ASP A 163 -0.85 12.91 -0.64
C ASP A 163 -0.09 14.24 -0.50
N THR A 164 1.06 14.25 0.20
CA THR A 164 1.96 15.40 0.34
C THR A 164 3.06 15.38 -0.72
N PRO A 165 3.07 16.33 -1.69
CA PRO A 165 3.98 16.29 -2.84
C PRO A 165 5.46 16.20 -2.49
N ASP A 166 5.91 16.93 -1.46
CA ASP A 166 7.33 16.99 -1.09
C ASP A 166 7.82 15.71 -0.38
N LEU A 167 6.89 14.94 0.20
CA LEU A 167 7.21 13.71 0.96
C LEU A 167 7.08 12.46 0.11
N ALA A 168 6.17 12.47 -0.87
CA ALA A 168 5.86 11.31 -1.69
C ALA A 168 7.10 10.72 -2.40
N PRO A 169 8.05 11.49 -2.96
CA PRO A 169 9.26 10.94 -3.57
C PRO A 169 10.14 10.17 -2.58
N ALA A 170 10.39 10.74 -1.39
CA ALA A 170 11.20 10.12 -0.35
C ALA A 170 10.52 8.85 0.18
N PHE A 171 9.21 8.92 0.44
CA PHE A 171 8.43 7.76 0.85
C PHE A 171 8.38 6.68 -0.23
N GLY A 172 8.26 7.06 -1.50
CA GLY A 172 8.28 6.13 -2.63
C GLY A 172 9.60 5.36 -2.74
N LYS A 173 10.73 6.04 -2.56
CA LYS A 173 12.05 5.40 -2.48
C LYS A 173 12.11 4.43 -1.29
N TYR A 174 11.67 4.88 -0.12
CA TYR A 174 11.67 4.06 1.08
C TYR A 174 10.86 2.77 0.92
N VAL A 175 9.64 2.88 0.37
CA VAL A 175 8.79 1.71 0.07
C VAL A 175 9.47 0.76 -0.92
N PHE A 176 10.12 1.29 -1.95
CA PHE A 176 10.88 0.47 -2.90
C PHE A 176 12.02 -0.29 -2.21
N ASP A 177 12.84 0.41 -1.43
CA ASP A 177 13.98 -0.18 -0.72
C ASP A 177 13.50 -1.28 0.25
N VAL A 178 12.45 -1.01 1.04
CA VAL A 178 11.90 -1.99 1.98
C VAL A 178 11.28 -3.19 1.26
N LEU A 179 10.42 -2.98 0.26
CA LEU A 179 9.79 -4.11 -0.44
C LEU A 179 10.80 -4.98 -1.21
N ALA A 180 11.92 -4.41 -1.65
CA ALA A 180 13.01 -5.19 -2.25
C ALA A 180 13.66 -6.16 -1.25
N MET A 181 13.62 -5.84 0.05
CA MET A 181 14.09 -6.73 1.10
C MET A 181 13.12 -7.90 1.32
N PHE A 182 11.84 -7.79 0.97
CA PHE A 182 10.82 -8.82 1.18
C PHE A 182 10.37 -9.44 -0.15
N PRO A 183 11.19 -10.29 -0.81
CA PRO A 183 10.78 -10.93 -2.06
C PRO A 183 9.56 -11.83 -1.83
N GLY A 184 8.70 -11.97 -2.85
CA GLY A 184 7.63 -12.97 -2.81
C GLY A 184 8.19 -14.39 -2.78
N PHE A 185 7.36 -15.37 -2.39
CA PHE A 185 7.75 -16.76 -2.62
C PHE A 185 7.81 -17.02 -4.14
N PRO A 186 8.76 -17.84 -4.61
CA PRO A 186 8.80 -18.27 -6.01
C PRO A 186 7.53 -19.03 -6.41
#